data_AF-A0A661XPS8-F1
#
_entry.id   AF-A0A661XPS8-F1
#
_cell.length_a   1.000
_cell.length_b   1.000
_cell.length_c   1.000
_cell.angle_alpha   90.00
_cell.angle_beta   90.00
_cell.angle_gamma   90.00
#
_symmetry.space_group_name_H-M   'P 1'
#
loop_
_entity.id
_entity.type
_entity.pdbx_description
1 polymer ?
#
loop_
_entity_poly.entity_id
_entity_poly.type
_entity_poly.pdbx_seq_one_letter_code
_entity_poly.pdbx_strand_id
1 'polypeptide(L)' 'MHIRFNKSIYFSVITLVLGVFAMSCQTVKPYQRSYLNDSAMKMGLTKGAGIESYAQMIREGASGAGGKNGGGCGCN' A
#
# COMPACT_ATOMS: atom_id res chain seq x y z
N MET A 1 38.94 3.26 12.71
CA MET A 1 37.94 3.70 13.71
C MET A 1 36.88 2.61 13.82
N HIS A 2 37.08 1.62 14.69
CA HIS A 2 36.16 0.48 14.83
C HIS A 2 35.07 0.85 15.84
N ILE A 3 33.91 1.30 15.36
CA ILE A 3 32.76 1.56 16.22
C ILE A 3 32.23 0.20 16.70
N ARG A 4 32.45 -0.11 17.98
CA ARG A 4 31.85 -1.26 18.66
C ARG A 4 30.36 -0.97 18.86
N PHE A 5 29.53 -1.34 17.88
CA PHE A 5 28.09 -1.26 18.00
C PHE A 5 27.60 -2.25 19.07
N ASN A 6 27.28 -1.73 20.24
CA ASN A 6 26.73 -2.51 21.35
C ASN A 6 25.26 -2.86 21.05
N LYS A 7 24.84 -4.12 21.27
CA LYS A 7 23.47 -4.60 20.99
C LYS A 7 22.39 -3.77 21.71
N SER A 8 22.73 -3.22 22.87
CA SER A 8 21.87 -2.29 23.64
C SER A 8 21.64 -0.95 22.94
N ILE A 9 22.65 -0.40 22.26
CA ILE A 9 22.52 0.84 21.46
C ILE A 9 21.61 0.59 20.25
N TYR A 10 21.77 -0.56 19.60
CA TYR A 10 20.92 -0.94 18.47
C TYR A 10 19.44 -1.06 18.86
N PHE A 11 19.16 -1.66 20.03
CA PHE A 11 17.80 -1.80 20.54
C PHE A 11 17.16 -0.45 20.88
N SER A 12 17.93 0.47 21.48
CA SER A 12 17.49 1.83 21.79
C SER A 12 17.18 2.66 20.54
N VAL A 13 18.03 2.57 19.50
CA VAL A 13 17.80 3.26 18.22
C VAL A 13 16.53 2.74 17.54
N ILE A 14 16.29 1.43 17.53
CA ILE A 14 15.09 0.84 16.92
C ILE A 14 13.82 1.32 17.63
N THR A 15 13.82 1.36 18.97
CA THR A 15 12.65 1.83 19.74
C THR A 15 12.38 3.32 19.52
N LEU A 16 13.43 4.14 19.43
CA LEU A 16 13.31 5.57 19.13
C LEU A 16 12.67 5.79 17.74
N VAL A 17 13.17 5.08 16.73
CA VAL A 17 12.67 5.20 15.34
C VAL A 17 11.19 4.78 15.25
N LEU A 18 10.82 3.66 15.88
CA LEU A 18 9.42 3.21 15.94
C LEU A 18 8.49 4.23 16.60
N GLY A 19 8.96 4.91 17.66
CA GLY A 19 8.18 5.95 18.34
C GLY A 19 7.84 7.14 17.43
N VAL A 20 8.76 7.56 16.56
CA VAL A 20 8.54 8.69 15.64
C VAL A 20 7.45 8.38 14.62
N PHE A 21 7.42 7.16 14.07
CA PHE A 21 6.41 6.77 13.08
C PHE A 21 5.00 6.66 13.68
N ALA A 22 4.89 6.30 14.96
CA ALA A 22 3.59 6.20 15.64
C ALA A 22 2.92 7.58 15.83
N MET A 23 3.69 8.67 15.88
CA MET A 23 3.15 10.03 16.04
C MET A 23 2.51 10.61 14.76
N SER A 24 2.72 9.99 13.60
CA SER A 24 2.19 10.46 12.31
C SER A 24 0.72 10.10 12.06
N CYS A 25 0.09 9.30 12.92
CA CYS A 25 -1.33 8.96 12.79
C CYS A 25 -2.20 10.09 13.36
N GLN A 26 -2.59 11.04 12.51
CA GLN A 26 -3.47 12.15 12.88
C GLN A 26 -4.93 11.90 12.53
N THR A 27 -5.83 12.22 13.46
CA THR A 27 -7.28 12.06 13.27
C THR A 27 -7.85 13.27 12.52
N VAL A 28 -8.29 13.06 11.28
CA VAL A 28 -8.91 14.11 10.47
C VAL A 28 -10.30 14.45 11.04
N LYS A 29 -10.52 15.74 11.30
CA LYS A 29 -11.80 16.25 11.82
C LYS A 29 -12.94 15.94 10.83
N PRO A 30 -14.14 15.58 11.31
CA PRO A 30 -15.22 15.06 10.45
C PRO A 30 -15.61 16.00 9.31
N TYR A 31 -15.55 17.32 9.50
CA TYR A 31 -15.85 18.31 8.46
C TYR A 31 -14.76 18.42 7.36
N GLN A 32 -13.51 18.06 7.66
CA GLN A 32 -12.44 18.00 6.65
C GLN A 32 -12.53 16.73 5.79
N ARG A 33 -13.25 15.70 6.26
CA ARG A 33 -13.41 14.46 5.50
C ARG A 33 -14.20 14.66 4.20
N SER A 34 -15.08 15.66 4.12
CA SER A 34 -15.80 15.97 2.87
C SER A 34 -14.87 16.47 1.75
N TYR A 35 -13.73 17.08 2.10
CA TYR A 35 -12.73 17.55 1.15
C TYR A 35 -11.68 16.48 0.82
N LEU A 36 -11.48 15.52 1.73
CA LEU A 36 -10.58 14.38 1.54
C LEU A 36 -11.26 13.23 0.77
N ASN A 37 -12.58 13.15 0.81
CA ASN A 37 -13.38 12.13 0.12
C ASN A 37 -13.49 12.48 -1.37
N ASP A 38 -12.43 12.14 -2.11
CA ASP A 38 -12.43 12.24 -3.57
C ASP A 38 -13.42 11.23 -4.17
N SER A 39 -14.13 11.66 -5.21
CA SER A 39 -14.95 10.81 -6.06
C SER A 39 -14.24 9.55 -6.57
N ALA A 40 -12.91 9.60 -6.76
CA ALA A 40 -12.09 8.47 -7.16
C ALA A 40 -11.89 7.40 -6.07
N MET A 41 -12.10 7.75 -4.78
CA MET A 41 -11.96 6.82 -3.65
C MET A 41 -13.27 6.07 -3.33
N LYS A 42 -14.35 6.32 -4.08
CA LYS A 42 -15.61 5.59 -3.92
C LYS A 42 -15.39 4.12 -4.28
N MET A 43 -15.68 3.23 -3.33
CA MET A 43 -15.65 1.79 -3.52
C MET A 43 -16.67 1.39 -4.60
N GLY A 44 -16.19 1.18 -5.83
CA GLY A 44 -17.01 0.82 -6.99
C GLY A 44 -16.21 0.83 -8.28
N LEU A 45 -16.66 0.09 -9.29
CA LEU A 45 -16.03 0.12 -10.60
C LEU A 45 -16.46 1.39 -11.35
N THR A 46 -15.51 2.29 -11.58
CA THR A 46 -15.67 3.36 -12.57
C THR A 46 -15.87 2.74 -13.96
N LYS A 47 -16.55 3.45 -14.88
CA LYS A 47 -16.82 2.97 -16.25
C LYS A 47 -15.57 2.49 -17.02
N GLY A 48 -14.39 3.02 -16.67
CA GLY A 48 -13.08 2.61 -17.19
C GLY A 48 -12.30 1.60 -16.35
N ALA A 49 -12.83 1.14 -15.21
CA ALA A 49 -12.10 0.22 -14.32
C ALA A 49 -11.77 -1.13 -14.98
N GLY A 50 -12.53 -1.55 -16.00
CA GLY A 50 -12.26 -2.78 -16.76
C GLY A 50 -11.00 -2.69 -17.65
N ILE A 51 -10.76 -1.54 -18.29
CA ILE A 51 -9.56 -1.35 -19.12
C ILE A 51 -8.32 -1.11 -18.25
N GLU A 52 -8.48 -0.41 -17.13
CA GLU A 52 -7.40 -0.17 -16.19
C GLU A 52 -6.99 -1.47 -15.49
N SER A 53 -7.95 -2.25 -15.00
CA SER A 53 -7.65 -3.57 -14.42
C SER A 53 -7.02 -4.50 -15.44
N TYR A 54 -7.48 -4.50 -16.70
CA TYR A 54 -6.82 -5.27 -17.76
C TYR A 54 -5.37 -4.81 -18.00
N ALA A 55 -5.10 -3.49 -18.04
CA ALA A 55 -3.76 -2.97 -18.18
C ALA A 55 -2.85 -3.32 -16.98
N GLN A 56 -3.37 -3.30 -15.75
CA GLN A 56 -2.64 -3.74 -14.56
C GLN A 56 -2.37 -5.25 -14.59
N MET A 57 -3.35 -6.07 -15.00
CA MET A 57 -3.18 -7.54 -15.12
C MET A 57 -2.06 -7.91 -16.10
N ILE A 58 -1.99 -7.23 -17.25
CA ILE A 58 -0.91 -7.45 -18.23
C ILE A 58 0.45 -7.00 -17.67
N ARG A 59 0.50 -5.93 -16.86
CA ARG A 59 1.75 -5.47 -16.22
C ARG A 59 2.20 -6.35 -15.07
N GLU A 60 1.26 -6.80 -14.23
CA GLU A 60 1.55 -7.53 -13.00
C GLU A 60 1.83 -9.00 -13.27
N GLY A 61 1.38 -9.57 -14.41
CA GLY A 61 1.80 -10.86 -14.99
C GLY A 61 1.53 -12.12 -14.15
N ALA A 62 1.28 -11.96 -12.86
CA ALA A 62 1.18 -12.98 -11.83
C ALA A 62 -0.23 -13.08 -11.24
N SER A 63 -1.08 -12.07 -11.46
CA SER A 63 -2.46 -12.06 -10.99
C SER A 63 -3.34 -12.90 -11.92
N GLY A 64 -3.70 -14.11 -11.44
CA GLY A 64 -4.77 -14.95 -11.98
C GLY A 64 -6.01 -14.13 -12.26
N ALA A 65 -6.28 -13.84 -13.54
CA ALA A 65 -7.35 -12.94 -13.95
C ALA A 65 -8.72 -13.47 -13.51
N GLY A 66 -9.59 -12.53 -13.11
CA GLY A 66 -11.00 -12.77 -12.82
C GLY A 66 -11.78 -13.26 -14.05
N GLY A 67 -11.63 -14.54 -14.38
CA GLY A 67 -12.49 -15.28 -15.31
C GLY A 67 -12.15 -15.21 -16.80
N LYS A 68 -11.05 -14.57 -17.23
CA LYS A 68 -10.55 -14.66 -18.61
C LYS A 68 -9.09 -15.10 -18.61
N ASN A 69 -8.79 -16.15 -19.37
CA ASN A 69 -7.49 -16.82 -19.42
C ASN A 69 -6.36 -15.87 -19.84
N GLY A 70 -5.67 -15.25 -18.89
CA GLY A 70 -4.53 -14.39 -19.17
C GLY A 70 -4.00 -13.66 -17.94
N GLY A 71 -2.94 -14.21 -17.34
CA GLY A 71 -2.22 -13.66 -16.20
C GLY A 71 -2.04 -14.72 -15.10
N GLY A 72 -0.81 -15.06 -14.74
CA GLY A 72 -0.49 -16.13 -13.80
C GLY A 72 0.21 -17.34 -14.44
N CYS A 73 1.08 -17.99 -13.67
CA CYS A 73 1.71 -19.27 -14.05
C CYS A 73 0.58 -20.25 -14.37
N GLY A 74 0.35 -20.53 -15.65
CA GLY A 74 -0.78 -21.30 -16.17
C GLY A 74 -0.71 -22.77 -15.81
N CYS A 75 -0.80 -23.09 -14.52
CA CYS A 75 -0.99 -24.44 -14.04
C CYS A 75 -2.44 -24.83 -14.30
N ASN A 76 -2.64 -25.63 -15.35
CA ASN A 76 -3.71 -26.63 -15.33
C ASN A 76 -3.40 -27.65 -14.24
#